data_AF-A0A848BDH1-F1
#
_entry.id   AF-A0A848BDH1-F1
#
_cell.length_a   1.000
_cell.length_b   1.000
_cell.length_c   1.000
_cell.angle_alpha   90.00
_cell.angle_beta   90.00
_cell.angle_gamma   90.00
#
_symmetry.space_group_name_H-M   'P 1'
#
loop_
_entity.id
_entity.type
_entity.pdbx_description
1 polymer ?
#
loop_
_entity_poly.entity_id
_entity_poly.type
_entity_poly.pdbx_seq_one_letter_code
_entity_poly.pdbx_strand_id
1 'polypeptide(L)' 'MKQPFIRKQAYYRINRLAKLAYHARIRAGEPAGIYEIYKEMNDRLVTVFAHGGLIDAATAAALGHQHGTETPDEH' A
#
# COMPACT_ATOMS: atom_id res chain seq x y z
N MET A 1 15.52 -7.22 -22.78
CA MET A 1 14.56 -6.10 -22.67
C MET A 1 14.62 -5.55 -21.26
N LYS A 2 14.97 -4.27 -21.05
CA LYS A 2 14.84 -3.65 -19.72
C LYS A 2 13.34 -3.52 -19.43
N GLN A 3 12.85 -4.23 -18.41
CA GLN A 3 11.47 -4.06 -17.95
C GLN A 3 11.24 -2.57 -17.66
N PRO A 4 10.12 -1.98 -18.13
CA PRO A 4 9.82 -0.60 -17.80
C PRO A 4 9.69 -0.52 -16.28
N PHE A 5 10.58 0.25 -15.63
CA PHE A 5 10.49 0.55 -14.21
C PHE A 5 9.03 0.89 -13.90
N ILE A 6 8.45 0.18 -12.92
CA ILE A 6 7.14 0.52 -12.39
C ILE A 6 7.29 1.90 -11.76
N ARG A 7 7.02 2.94 -12.55
CA ARG A 7 7.16 4.34 -12.15
C ARG A 7 6.17 4.55 -11.00
N LYS A 8 6.53 5.31 -9.98
CA LYS A 8 5.68 5.83 -8.88
C LYS A 8 4.19 6.05 -9.27
N GLN A 9 3.91 6.47 -10.51
CA GLN A 9 2.56 6.57 -11.09
C GLN A 9 1.73 5.27 -11.10
N ALA A 10 2.35 4.10 -11.34
CA ALA A 10 1.68 2.81 -11.33
C ALA A 10 1.18 2.44 -9.93
N TYR A 11 1.99 2.70 -8.89
CA TYR A 11 1.55 2.59 -7.50
C TYR A 11 0.31 3.47 -7.25
N TYR A 12 0.37 4.75 -7.63
CA TYR A 12 -0.76 5.66 -7.45
C TYR A 12 -2.03 5.20 -8.17
N ARG A 13 -1.89 4.62 -9.38
CA ARG A 13 -3.03 4.06 -10.12
C ARG A 13 -3.64 2.87 -9.38
N ILE A 14 -2.82 1.94 -8.90
CA ILE A 14 -3.28 0.76 -8.16
C ILE A 14 -3.97 1.20 -6.86
N ASN A 15 -3.35 2.08 -6.08
CA ASN A 15 -3.91 2.59 -4.83
C ASN A 15 -5.25 3.31 -5.08
N ARG A 16 -5.34 4.14 -6.13
CA ARG A 16 -6.60 4.79 -6.50
C ARG A 16 -7.70 3.79 -6.83
N LEU A 17 -7.39 2.74 -7.59
CA LEU A 17 -8.36 1.68 -7.93
C LEU A 17 -8.81 0.91 -6.69
N ALA A 18 -7.87 0.56 -5.79
CA ALA A 18 -8.18 -0.09 -4.51
C ALA A 18 -9.11 0.78 -3.66
N LYS A 19 -8.85 2.09 -3.55
CA LYS A 19 -9.69 3.02 -2.79
C LYS A 19 -11.09 3.15 -3.39
N LEU A 20 -11.19 3.19 -4.71
CA LEU A 20 -12.49 3.20 -5.40
C LEU A 20 -13.29 1.91 -5.14
N ALA A 21 -12.63 0.75 -5.19
CA ALA A 21 -13.24 -0.53 -4.88
C ALA A 21 -13.73 -0.59 -3.42
N TYR A 22 -12.92 -0.13 -2.46
CA TYR A 22 -13.31 0.00 -1.07
C TYR A 22 -14.60 0.84 -0.91
N HIS A 23 -14.64 2.05 -1.48
CA HIS A 23 -15.82 2.91 -1.39
C HIS A 23 -17.04 2.33 -2.11
N ALA A 24 -16.86 1.57 -3.19
CA ALA A 24 -17.96 0.87 -3.85
C ALA A 24 -18.57 -0.21 -2.94
N ARG A 25 -17.74 -0.98 -2.23
CA ARG A 25 -18.19 -2.01 -1.27
C ARG A 25 -18.91 -1.41 -0.07
N ILE A 26 -18.38 -0.32 0.49
CA ILE A 26 -19.08 0.43 1.56
C ILE A 26 -20.47 0.91 1.08
N ARG A 27 -20.57 1.44 -0.14
CA ARG A 27 -21.88 1.83 -0.71
C ARG A 27 -22.82 0.66 -0.96
N ALA A 28 -22.29 -0.54 -1.17
CA ALA A 28 -23.06 -1.77 -1.31
C ALA A 28 -23.53 -2.35 0.05
N GLY A 29 -23.22 -1.68 1.17
CA GLY A 29 -23.66 -2.08 2.51
C GLY A 29 -22.73 -3.08 3.20
N GLU A 30 -21.50 -3.24 2.72
CA GLU A 30 -20.52 -4.09 3.40
C GLU A 30 -20.18 -3.55 4.79
N PRO A 31 -19.94 -4.45 5.76
CA PRO A 31 -19.63 -4.06 7.13
C PRO A 31 -18.31 -3.29 7.21
N ALA A 32 -18.19 -2.44 8.23
CA ALA A 32 -17.04 -1.57 8.44
C ALA A 32 -15.68 -2.30 8.49
N GLY A 33 -15.67 -3.61 8.80
CA GLY A 33 -14.48 -4.46 8.77
C GLY A 33 -13.78 -4.54 7.40
N ILE A 34 -14.45 -4.18 6.30
CA ILE A 34 -13.82 -4.09 4.98
C ILE A 34 -12.74 -3.00 4.92
N TYR A 35 -12.79 -2.00 5.81
CA TYR A 35 -11.75 -0.98 5.91
C TYR A 35 -10.41 -1.58 6.37
N GLU A 36 -10.42 -2.47 7.36
CA GLU A 36 -9.19 -3.10 7.85
C GLU A 36 -8.55 -3.99 6.77
N ILE A 37 -9.36 -4.72 6.00
CA ILE A 37 -8.90 -5.50 4.84
C ILE A 37 -8.26 -4.58 3.80
N TYR A 38 -8.90 -3.45 3.48
CA TYR A 38 -8.36 -2.46 2.56
C TYR A 38 -7.03 -1.88 3.07
N LYS A 39 -6.96 -1.54 4.35
CA LYS A 39 -5.78 -0.96 5.00
C LYS A 39 -4.60 -1.94 4.98
N GLU A 40 -4.82 -3.18 5.37
CA GLU A 40 -3.80 -4.24 5.35
C GLU A 40 -3.29 -4.50 3.94
N MET A 41 -4.19 -4.58 2.95
CA MET A 41 -3.81 -4.74 1.55
C MET A 41 -2.97 -3.56 1.06
N ASN A 42 -3.36 -2.33 1.39
CA ASN A 42 -2.60 -1.13 1.02
C ASN A 42 -1.20 -1.14 1.65
N ASP A 43 -1.07 -1.52 2.92
CA ASP A 43 0.22 -1.55 3.61
C ASP A 43 1.18 -2.59 3.01
N ARG A 44 0.68 -3.80 2.69
CA ARG A 44 1.46 -4.82 1.97
C ARG A 44 1.91 -4.31 0.59
N LEU A 45 1.04 -3.61 -0.12
CA LEU A 45 1.36 -2.97 -1.40
C LEU A 45 2.45 -1.91 -1.24
N VAL A 46 2.34 -1.03 -0.24
CA VAL A 46 3.36 0.00 0.01
C VAL A 46 4.70 -0.65 0.35
N THR A 47 4.72 -1.69 1.19
CA THR A 47 5.92 -2.44 1.57
C THR A 47 6.65 -3.01 0.36
N VAL A 48 5.94 -3.69 -0.54
CA VAL A 48 6.53 -4.27 -1.77
C VAL A 48 7.19 -3.20 -2.64
N PHE A 49 6.55 -2.04 -2.77
CA PHE A 49 7.06 -0.96 -3.60
C PHE A 49 8.20 -0.21 -2.93
N ALA A 50 8.18 -0.04 -1.61
CA ALA A 50 9.25 0.59 -0.84
C ALA A 50 10.51 -0.28 -0.84
N HIS A 51 10.40 -1.57 -0.50
CA HIS A 51 11.53 -2.51 -0.50
C HIS A 51 12.08 -2.76 -1.91
N GLY A 52 11.23 -2.68 -2.94
CA GLY A 52 11.67 -2.73 -4.33
C GLY A 52 12.38 -1.46 -4.83
N GLY A 53 12.52 -0.42 -4.00
CA GLY A 53 13.12 0.86 -4.38
C GLY A 53 12.30 1.66 -5.39
N LEU A 54 11.00 1.34 -5.55
CA LEU A 54 10.11 1.95 -6.54
C LEU A 54 9.43 3.23 -6.02
N ILE A 55 9.34 3.38 -4.70
CA ILE A 55 8.90 4.59 -4.02
C ILE A 55 9.89 4.96 -2.90
N ASP A 56 10.06 6.25 -2.66
CA ASP A 56 10.89 6.76 -1.58
C ASP A 56 10.23 6.59 -0.20
N ALA A 57 11.02 6.62 0.87
CA ALA A 57 10.55 6.43 2.25
C ALA A 57 9.53 7.51 2.68
N ALA A 58 9.68 8.75 2.20
CA ALA A 58 8.74 9.83 2.47
C ALA A 58 7.35 9.53 1.88
N THR A 59 7.32 8.97 0.67
CA THR A 59 6.11 8.52 -0.01
C THR A 59 5.49 7.36 0.76
N ALA A 60 6.27 6.37 1.17
CA ALA A 60 5.77 5.24 1.97
C ALA A 60 5.12 5.72 3.28
N ALA A 61 5.80 6.59 4.03
CA ALA A 61 5.28 7.17 5.27
C ALA A 61 3.98 7.95 5.08
N ALA A 62 3.89 8.77 4.03
CA ALA A 62 2.67 9.52 3.68
C ALA A 62 1.47 8.62 3.35
N LEU A 63 1.72 7.36 2.99
CA LEU A 63 0.70 6.36 2.65
C LEU A 63 0.31 5.47 3.85
N GLY A 64 0.80 5.81 5.05
CA GLY A 64 0.50 5.10 6.29
C GLY A 64 1.39 3.90 6.54
N HIS A 65 2.44 3.68 5.73
CA HIS A 65 3.43 2.66 6.02
C HIS A 65 4.35 3.16 7.12
N GLN A 66 4.24 2.53 8.28
CA GLN A 66 5.21 2.70 9.34
C GLN A 66 6.32 1.70 9.03
N HIS A 67 7.55 2.17 8.84
CA HIS A 67 8.69 1.28 9.03
C HIS A 67 8.48 0.68 10.42
N GLY A 68 8.28 -0.64 10.48
CA GLY A 68 8.48 -1.33 11.73
C GLY A 68 9.83 -0.84 12.22
N THR A 69 9.88 -0.27 13.42
CA THR A 69 11.09 -0.43 14.21
C THR A 69 11.35 -1.93 14.15
N GLU A 70 12.34 -2.33 13.37
CA GLU A 70 13.01 -3.60 13.59
C GLU A 70 13.30 -3.59 15.09
N THR A 71 12.46 -4.29 15.85
CA THR A 71 12.92 -4.82 17.13
C THR A 71 14.15 -5.60 16.74
N PRO A 72 15.35 -5.21 17.21
CA PRO A 72 16.54 -5.98 16.92
C PRO A 72 16.23 -7.41 17.34
N ASP A 73 16.42 -8.35 16.43
CA ASP A 73 16.47 -9.76 16.79
C ASP A 73 17.54 -9.88 17.89
N GLU A 74 17.09 -10.01 19.15
CA GLU A 74 17.93 -10.46 20.24
C GLU A 74 18.13 -11.97 20.04
N HIS A 75 19.19 -12.32 19.30
CA HIS A 75 19.74 -13.67 19.24
C HIS A 75 21.24 -13.65 19.54
#